data_AF-A0A7X7GTD0-F1
#
_entry.id   AF-A0A7X7GTD0-F1
#
_cell.length_a   1.000
_cell.length_b   1.000
_cell.length_c   1.000
_cell.angle_alpha   90.00
_cell.angle_beta   90.00
_cell.angle_gamma   90.00
#
_symmetry.space_group_name_H-M   'P 1'
#
loop_
_entity.id
_entity.type
_entity.pdbx_description
1 polymer ?
#
loop_
_entity_poly.entity_id
_entity_poly.type
_entity_poly.pdbx_seq_one_letter_code
_entity_poly.pdbx_strand_id
1 'polypeptide(L)'
;MRGEKVEPQTEARDWRREAAGAEERISSERRGDWPVMTLLRDLGRESQALVRAEGQLLRAEMSEKIAQAERGIASMVGGTVVLLTGIILLFSAAALALSLVMDTWLAFLVVGAIAAIIGGVMVSAGKKRVEPQNLKPNRAIDEAKADGRLIKQRLASWGEDS
;
A
#
# COMPACT_ATOMS: atom_id res chain seq x y z
N MET A 1 -66.52 -0.78 -79.39
CA MET A 1 -65.97 -1.64 -78.32
C MET A 1 -64.53 -1.96 -78.67
N ARG A 2 -63.55 -1.27 -78.07
CA ARG A 2 -62.12 -1.42 -78.37
C ARG A 2 -61.43 -1.79 -77.06
N GLY A 3 -61.02 -3.05 -76.94
CA GLY A 3 -60.28 -3.56 -75.80
C GLY A 3 -58.84 -3.07 -75.88
N GLU A 4 -58.45 -2.21 -74.96
CA GLU A 4 -57.08 -1.76 -74.79
C GLU A 4 -56.36 -2.78 -73.90
N LYS A 5 -55.42 -3.51 -74.50
CA LYS A 5 -54.54 -4.42 -73.78
C LYS A 5 -53.59 -3.57 -72.93
N VAL A 6 -53.69 -3.70 -71.61
CA VAL A 6 -52.75 -3.10 -70.67
C VAL A 6 -51.49 -3.95 -70.68
N GLU A 7 -50.39 -3.37 -71.17
CA GLU A 7 -49.07 -3.98 -71.22
C GLU A 7 -48.32 -3.74 -69.89
N PRO A 8 -47.82 -4.76 -69.19
CA PRO A 8 -47.10 -4.58 -67.93
C PRO A 8 -45.59 -4.59 -68.22
N GLN A 9 -44.99 -3.42 -68.46
CA GLN A 9 -43.55 -3.39 -68.74
C GLN A 9 -42.83 -2.08 -68.35
N THR A 10 -42.93 -1.63 -67.09
CA THR A 10 -42.11 -0.49 -66.63
C THR A 10 -41.65 -0.51 -65.16
N GLU A 11 -42.23 -1.31 -64.27
CA GLU A 11 -41.86 -1.24 -62.83
C GLU A 11 -40.57 -2.00 -62.46
N ALA A 12 -40.06 -2.89 -63.31
CA ALA A 12 -38.93 -3.75 -62.98
C ALA A 12 -37.54 -3.08 -63.08
N ARG A 13 -37.44 -1.76 -63.29
CA ARG A 13 -36.15 -1.05 -63.45
C ARG A 13 -35.72 -0.21 -62.25
N ASP A 14 -36.63 0.08 -61.31
CA ASP A 14 -36.35 1.06 -60.23
C ASP A 14 -35.78 0.40 -58.96
N TRP A 15 -36.27 -0.78 -58.59
CA TRP A 15 -35.77 -1.55 -57.44
C TRP A 15 -34.27 -1.87 -57.51
N ARG A 16 -33.68 -1.94 -58.72
CA ARG A 16 -32.23 -2.11 -58.89
C ARG A 16 -31.43 -0.88 -58.47
N ARG A 17 -31.99 0.33 -58.62
CA ARG A 17 -31.34 1.58 -58.22
C ARG A 17 -31.43 1.77 -56.71
N GLU A 18 -32.56 1.40 -56.12
CA GLU A 18 -32.73 1.39 -54.66
C GLU A 18 -31.86 0.33 -53.98
N ALA A 19 -31.77 -0.89 -54.54
CA ALA A 19 -30.90 -1.94 -54.03
C ALA A 19 -29.42 -1.56 -54.13
N ALA A 20 -28.98 -0.95 -55.24
CA ALA A 20 -27.60 -0.48 -55.40
C ALA A 20 -27.25 0.63 -54.40
N GLY A 21 -28.18 1.54 -54.09
CA GLY A 21 -27.96 2.58 -53.07
C GLY A 21 -27.99 2.05 -51.63
N ALA A 22 -28.75 0.99 -51.36
CA ALA A 22 -28.78 0.32 -50.06
C ALA A 22 -27.49 -0.46 -49.79
N GLU A 23 -26.93 -1.14 -50.79
CA GLU A 23 -25.64 -1.84 -50.69
C GLU A 23 -24.47 -0.87 -50.45
N GLU A 24 -24.48 0.28 -51.11
CA GLU A 24 -23.44 1.31 -50.92
C GLU A 24 -23.48 1.91 -49.51
N ARG A 25 -24.69 2.16 -48.97
CA ARG A 25 -24.90 2.63 -47.59
C ARG A 25 -24.42 1.63 -46.54
N ILE A 26 -24.75 0.35 -46.71
CA ILE A 26 -24.33 -0.74 -45.81
C ILE A 26 -22.80 -0.98 -45.87
N SER A 27 -22.15 -0.70 -47.00
CA SER A 27 -20.69 -0.82 -47.18
C SER A 27 -19.89 0.32 -46.53
N SER A 28 -20.50 1.49 -46.35
CA SER A 28 -19.87 2.66 -45.71
C SER A 28 -19.87 2.60 -44.18
N GLU A 29 -20.78 1.82 -43.58
CA GLU A 29 -20.84 1.57 -42.12
C GLU A 29 -19.90 0.43 -41.66
N ARG A 30 -19.39 -0.40 -42.58
CA ARG A 30 -18.57 -1.58 -42.27
C ARG A 30 -17.09 -1.41 -42.61
N ARG A 31 -16.52 -0.23 -42.30
CA ARG A 31 -15.07 0.02 -42.38
C ARG A 31 -14.44 0.19 -41.00
N GLY A 32 -14.78 -0.73 -40.11
CA GLY A 32 -14.24 -0.87 -38.76
C GLY A 32 -13.29 -2.06 -38.66
N ASP A 33 -12.11 -1.95 -39.28
CA ASP A 33 -11.08 -3.02 -39.28
C ASP A 33 -9.96 -2.79 -38.23
N TRP A 34 -10.20 -1.95 -37.22
CA TRP A 34 -9.33 -1.89 -36.02
C TRP A 34 -10.02 -2.07 -34.65
N PRO A 35 -11.18 -2.73 -34.48
CA PRO A 35 -11.87 -2.78 -33.19
C PRO A 35 -11.06 -3.52 -32.12
N VAL A 36 -10.34 -4.59 -32.48
CA VAL A 36 -9.47 -5.32 -31.54
C VAL A 36 -8.29 -4.45 -31.07
N MET A 37 -7.64 -3.73 -31.98
CA MET A 37 -6.52 -2.86 -31.65
C MET A 37 -6.93 -1.61 -30.85
N THR A 38 -8.19 -1.19 -31.00
CA THR A 38 -8.79 -0.09 -30.22
C THR A 38 -9.13 -0.54 -28.80
N LEU A 39 -9.72 -1.74 -28.63
CA LEU A 39 -10.00 -2.34 -27.31
C LEU A 39 -8.71 -2.61 -26.51
N LEU A 40 -7.64 -3.09 -27.13
CA LEU A 40 -6.35 -3.25 -26.44
C LEU A 40 -5.73 -1.91 -26.02
N ARG A 41 -5.90 -0.84 -26.82
CA ARG A 41 -5.46 0.51 -26.44
C ARG A 41 -6.26 1.06 -25.27
N ASP A 42 -7.56 0.83 -25.24
CA ASP A 42 -8.43 1.31 -24.18
C ASP A 42 -8.20 0.51 -22.88
N LEU A 43 -8.04 -0.82 -22.96
CA LEU A 43 -7.67 -1.65 -21.80
C LEU A 43 -6.29 -1.30 -21.23
N GLY A 44 -5.33 -0.96 -22.09
CA GLY A 44 -4.01 -0.46 -21.67
C GLY A 44 -4.10 0.90 -20.95
N ARG A 45 -4.98 1.80 -21.41
CA ARG A 45 -5.26 3.08 -20.74
C ARG A 45 -5.96 2.90 -19.40
N GLU A 46 -6.94 2.00 -19.32
CA GLU A 46 -7.65 1.70 -18.09
C GLU A 46 -6.74 1.02 -17.07
N SER A 47 -5.94 0.03 -17.48
CA SER A 47 -4.92 -0.61 -16.62
C SER A 47 -3.91 0.41 -16.09
N GLN A 48 -3.44 1.33 -16.94
CA GLN A 48 -2.54 2.41 -16.50
C GLN A 48 -3.24 3.39 -15.53
N ALA A 49 -4.54 3.64 -15.70
CA ALA A 49 -5.34 4.46 -14.79
C ALA A 49 -5.54 3.77 -13.42
N LEU A 50 -5.79 2.45 -13.40
CA LEU A 50 -5.90 1.63 -12.19
C LEU A 50 -4.60 1.62 -11.40
N VAL A 51 -3.46 1.34 -12.03
CA VAL A 51 -2.14 1.35 -11.36
C VAL A 51 -1.82 2.72 -10.77
N ARG A 52 -2.17 3.81 -11.47
CA ARG A 52 -2.02 5.17 -10.94
C ARG A 52 -2.96 5.45 -9.78
N ALA A 53 -4.17 4.88 -9.78
CA ALA A 53 -5.15 5.05 -8.71
C ALA A 53 -4.73 4.26 -7.45
N GLU A 54 -4.35 2.99 -7.59
CA GLU A 54 -3.82 2.17 -6.49
C GLU A 54 -2.56 2.78 -5.89
N GLY A 55 -1.65 3.30 -6.72
CA GLY A 55 -0.47 4.00 -6.26
C GLY A 55 -0.78 5.29 -5.49
N GLN A 56 -1.81 6.05 -5.89
CA GLN A 56 -2.28 7.22 -5.16
C GLN A 56 -2.92 6.83 -3.82
N LEU A 57 -3.71 5.76 -3.80
CA LEU A 57 -4.33 5.25 -2.59
C LEU A 57 -3.27 4.75 -1.60
N LEU A 58 -2.29 3.97 -2.07
CA LEU A 58 -1.17 3.48 -1.26
C LEU A 58 -0.38 4.65 -0.65
N ARG A 59 -0.09 5.68 -1.46
CA ARG A 59 0.58 6.89 -0.97
C ARG A 59 -0.26 7.64 0.06
N ALA A 60 -1.57 7.75 -0.14
CA ALA A 60 -2.47 8.38 0.81
C ALA A 60 -2.52 7.61 2.14
N GLU A 61 -2.66 6.28 2.11
CA GLU A 61 -2.66 5.45 3.31
C GLU A 61 -1.30 5.47 4.03
N MET A 62 -0.19 5.41 3.28
CA MET A 62 1.14 5.56 3.86
C MET A 62 1.31 6.93 4.51
N SER A 63 0.89 8.00 3.86
CA SER A 63 0.94 9.36 4.42
C SER A 63 0.12 9.46 5.70
N GLU A 64 -1.08 8.88 5.73
CA GLU A 64 -1.93 8.83 6.92
C GLU A 64 -1.26 8.04 8.05
N LYS A 65 -0.69 6.86 7.78
CA LYS A 65 0.04 6.05 8.77
C LYS A 65 1.27 6.77 9.30
N ILE A 66 2.01 7.47 8.44
CA ILE A 66 3.16 8.29 8.85
C ILE A 66 2.70 9.43 9.74
N ALA A 67 1.64 10.15 9.37
CA ALA A 67 1.11 11.25 10.18
C ALA A 67 0.60 10.77 11.55
N GLN A 68 -0.05 9.60 11.61
CA GLN A 68 -0.45 8.98 12.87
C GLN A 68 0.76 8.59 13.73
N ALA A 69 1.78 7.99 13.12
CA ALA A 69 3.04 7.68 13.81
C ALA A 69 3.73 8.94 14.32
N GLU A 70 3.77 10.02 13.54
CA GLU A 70 4.35 11.31 13.91
C GLU A 70 3.65 11.91 15.14
N ARG A 71 2.31 11.97 15.14
CA ARG A 71 1.54 12.44 16.31
C ARG A 71 1.78 11.57 17.54
N GLY A 72 1.85 10.25 17.34
CA GLY A 72 2.21 9.30 18.38
C GLY A 72 3.58 9.60 18.99
N ILE A 73 4.60 9.75 18.16
CA ILE A 73 5.98 10.09 18.57
C ILE A 73 6.01 11.44 19.29
N ALA A 74 5.34 12.47 18.77
CA ALA A 74 5.29 13.79 19.39
C ALA A 74 4.70 13.73 20.81
N SER A 75 3.59 12.99 20.99
CA SER A 75 2.98 12.79 22.31
C SER A 75 3.89 12.00 23.27
N MET A 76 4.60 10.99 22.78
CA MET A 76 5.55 10.22 23.58
C MET A 76 6.73 11.07 24.03
N VAL A 77 7.27 11.93 23.16
CA VAL A 77 8.36 12.85 23.52
C VAL A 77 7.88 13.83 24.59
N GLY A 78 6.73 14.47 24.39
CA GLY A 78 6.15 15.38 25.39
C GLY A 78 5.92 14.70 26.75
N GLY A 79 5.28 13.52 26.74
CA GLY A 79 5.06 12.74 27.96
C GLY A 79 6.35 12.30 28.65
N THR A 80 7.38 11.94 27.88
CA THR A 80 8.69 11.57 28.41
C THR A 80 9.35 12.73 29.13
N VAL A 81 9.29 13.96 28.57
CA VAL A 81 9.84 15.16 29.24
C VAL A 81 9.15 15.43 30.57
N VAL A 82 7.82 15.33 30.61
CA VAL A 82 7.04 15.52 31.85
C VAL A 82 7.38 14.44 32.88
N LEU A 83 7.43 13.18 32.46
CA LEU A 83 7.79 12.06 33.35
C LEU A 83 9.21 12.18 33.89
N LEU A 84 10.19 12.52 33.05
CA LEU A 84 11.57 12.73 33.49
C LEU A 84 11.68 13.87 34.50
N THR A 85 11.00 14.99 34.24
CA THR A 85 10.93 16.12 35.19
C THR A 85 10.33 15.66 36.52
N GLY A 86 9.22 14.91 36.48
CA GLY A 86 8.59 14.36 37.68
C GLY A 86 9.50 13.42 38.47
N ILE A 87 10.25 12.55 37.80
CA ILE A 87 11.22 11.64 38.44
C ILE A 87 12.34 12.41 39.12
N ILE A 88 12.88 13.46 38.48
CA ILE A 88 13.91 14.33 39.08
C ILE A 88 13.39 14.98 40.37
N LEU A 89 12.15 15.49 40.35
CA LEU A 89 11.53 16.08 41.53
C LEU A 89 11.29 15.03 42.63
N LEU A 90 10.86 13.82 42.28
CA LEU A 90 10.68 12.73 43.25
C LEU A 90 11.99 12.30 43.90
N PHE A 91 13.07 12.15 43.13
CA PHE A 91 14.39 11.84 43.71
C PHE A 91 14.92 12.97 44.56
N SER A 92 14.71 14.23 44.16
CA SER A 92 15.06 15.39 44.98
C SER A 92 14.30 15.38 46.31
N ALA A 93 12.99 15.15 46.27
CA ALA A 93 12.15 15.04 47.46
C ALA A 93 12.57 13.87 48.36
N ALA A 94 12.89 12.71 47.79
CA ALA A 94 13.38 11.55 48.54
C ALA A 94 14.73 11.83 49.22
N ALA A 95 15.66 12.49 48.52
CA ALA A 95 16.95 12.87 49.09
C ALA A 95 16.77 13.91 50.22
N LEU A 96 15.88 14.89 50.05
CA LEU A 96 15.56 15.85 51.10
C LEU A 96 14.89 15.18 52.31
N ALA A 97 13.97 14.23 52.10
CA ALA A 97 13.37 13.46 53.18
C ALA A 97 14.42 12.64 53.94
N LEU A 98 15.34 12.00 53.23
CA LEU A 98 16.43 11.23 53.83
C LEU A 98 17.45 12.12 54.56
N SER A 99 17.60 13.38 54.13
CA SER A 99 18.46 14.36 54.82
C SER A 99 17.97 14.74 56.23
N LEU A 100 16.75 14.35 56.63
CA LEU A 100 16.28 14.52 58.00
C LEU A 100 16.99 13.60 59.01
N VAL A 101 17.66 12.54 58.54
CA VAL A 101 18.34 11.55 59.39
C VAL A 101 19.83 11.39 59.10
N MET A 102 20.36 12.04 58.06
CA MET A 102 21.78 12.04 57.70
C MET A 102 22.16 13.32 56.95
N ASP A 103 23.46 13.55 56.76
CA ASP A 103 23.94 14.71 55.99
C ASP A 103 23.34 14.77 54.58
N THR A 104 22.96 15.97 54.15
CA THR A 104 22.30 16.21 52.85
C THR A 104 23.12 15.64 51.69
N TRP A 105 24.43 15.87 51.65
CA TRP A 105 25.28 15.37 50.56
C TRP A 105 25.26 13.84 50.45
N LEU A 106 25.22 13.13 51.59
CA LEU A 106 25.18 11.67 51.66
C LEU A 106 23.81 11.14 51.24
N ALA A 107 22.73 11.82 51.63
CA ALA A 107 21.38 11.45 51.24
C ALA A 107 21.19 11.47 49.71
N PHE A 108 21.69 12.51 49.04
CA PHE A 108 21.68 12.58 47.56
C PHE A 108 22.51 11.46 46.92
N LEU A 109 23.67 11.10 47.49
CA LEU A 109 24.47 9.99 46.99
C LEU A 109 23.76 8.64 47.12
N VAL A 110 23.10 8.37 48.25
CA VAL A 110 22.37 7.12 48.48
C VAL A 110 21.20 6.98 47.52
N VAL A 111 20.36 8.02 47.40
CA VAL A 111 19.21 8.01 46.48
C VAL A 111 19.69 7.90 45.03
N GLY A 112 20.74 8.64 44.66
CA GLY A 112 21.36 8.57 43.34
C GLY A 112 21.92 7.18 43.02
N ALA A 113 22.56 6.51 43.96
CA ALA A 113 23.07 5.15 43.79
C ALA A 113 21.94 4.14 43.56
N ILE A 114 20.86 4.22 44.34
CA ILE A 114 19.68 3.36 44.17
C ILE A 114 19.05 3.59 42.79
N ALA A 115 18.85 4.85 42.41
CA ALA A 115 18.31 5.22 41.10
C ALA A 115 19.19 4.72 39.95
N ALA A 116 20.52 4.83 40.08
CA ALA A 116 21.48 4.34 39.09
C ALA A 116 21.43 2.82 38.92
N ILE A 117 21.27 2.06 40.01
CA ILE A 117 21.11 0.60 39.95
C ILE A 117 19.83 0.23 39.19
N ILE A 118 18.70 0.84 39.57
CA ILE A 118 17.40 0.59 38.91
C ILE A 118 17.49 0.95 37.42
N GLY A 119 18.00 2.15 37.11
CA GLY A 119 18.20 2.61 35.74
C GLY A 119 19.12 1.68 34.94
N GLY A 120 20.23 1.23 35.54
CA GLY A 120 21.14 0.27 34.92
C GLY A 120 20.47 -1.06 34.56
N VAL A 121 19.62 -1.58 35.45
CA VAL A 121 18.82 -2.81 35.18
C VAL A 121 17.83 -2.57 34.05
N MET A 122 17.10 -1.44 34.07
CA MET A 122 16.13 -1.10 33.03
C MET A 122 16.79 -0.94 31.65
N VAL A 123 17.91 -0.22 31.58
CA VAL A 123 18.69 -0.05 30.34
C VAL A 123 19.19 -1.40 29.84
N SER A 124 19.70 -2.25 30.73
CA SER A 124 20.18 -3.59 30.36
C SER A 124 19.05 -4.47 29.82
N ALA A 125 17.87 -4.43 30.44
CA ALA A 125 16.68 -5.15 29.96
C ALA A 125 16.18 -4.60 28.62
N GLY A 126 16.19 -3.28 28.44
CA GLY A 126 15.84 -2.61 27.19
C GLY A 126 16.77 -3.02 26.05
N LYS A 127 18.09 -2.91 26.25
CA LYS A 127 19.11 -3.31 25.27
C LYS A 127 18.89 -4.74 24.76
N LYS A 128 18.64 -5.70 25.66
CA LYS A 128 18.33 -7.08 25.27
C LYS A 128 17.13 -7.16 24.32
N ARG A 129 16.08 -6.35 24.52
CA ARG A 129 14.87 -6.38 23.67
C ARG A 129 15.08 -5.80 22.28
N VAL A 130 15.95 -4.79 22.15
CA VAL A 130 16.27 -4.16 20.86
C VAL A 130 17.50 -4.74 20.16
N GLU A 131 18.12 -5.79 20.73
CA GLU A 131 19.21 -6.47 20.05
C GLU A 131 18.75 -7.03 18.69
N PRO A 132 19.55 -6.89 17.62
CA PRO A 132 19.18 -7.33 16.28
C PRO A 132 18.75 -8.80 16.21
N GLN A 133 19.30 -9.66 17.07
CA GLN A 133 18.92 -11.08 17.16
C GLN A 133 17.46 -11.29 17.61
N ASN A 134 16.93 -10.41 18.45
CA ASN A 134 15.55 -10.46 18.94
C ASN A 134 14.57 -9.69 18.04
N LEU A 135 15.10 -8.84 17.15
CA LEU A 135 14.31 -8.08 16.17
C LEU A 135 14.26 -8.74 14.79
N LYS A 136 15.01 -9.82 14.55
CA LYS A 136 14.93 -10.57 13.28
C LYS A 136 13.55 -11.24 13.17
N PRO A 137 12.72 -10.88 12.18
CA PRO A 137 11.44 -11.55 11.95
C PRO A 137 11.72 -12.91 11.29
N ASN A 138 12.14 -13.90 12.09
CA ASN A 138 12.54 -15.21 11.60
C ASN A 138 11.45 -15.85 10.73
N ARG A 139 10.17 -15.73 11.13
CA ARG A 139 9.04 -16.24 10.35
C ARG A 139 8.89 -15.58 8.97
N ALA A 140 8.96 -14.26 8.89
CA ALA A 140 8.83 -13.56 7.60
C ALA A 140 10.00 -13.89 6.65
N ILE A 141 11.20 -14.06 7.21
CA ILE A 141 12.38 -14.48 6.43
C ILE A 141 12.22 -15.94 5.96
N ASP A 142 11.69 -16.81 6.80
CA ASP A 142 11.49 -18.23 6.46
C ASP A 142 10.37 -18.45 5.44
N GLU A 143 9.28 -17.68 5.53
CA GLU A 143 8.20 -17.63 4.54
C GLU A 143 8.71 -17.12 3.20
N ALA A 144 9.40 -15.98 3.16
CA ALA A 144 9.99 -15.44 1.93
C ALA A 144 10.98 -16.43 1.28
N LYS A 145 11.76 -17.16 2.09
CA LYS A 145 12.65 -18.23 1.59
C LYS A 145 11.87 -19.43 1.06
N ALA A 146 10.75 -19.79 1.68
CA ALA A 146 9.90 -20.89 1.23
C ALA A 146 9.27 -20.57 -0.14
N ASP A 147 8.75 -19.37 -0.31
CA ASP A 147 8.19 -18.91 -1.58
C ASP A 147 9.24 -18.91 -2.70
N GLY A 148 10.45 -18.42 -2.40
CA GLY A 148 11.56 -18.48 -3.34
C GLY A 148 11.95 -19.90 -3.75
N ARG A 149 11.83 -20.89 -2.84
CA ARG A 149 12.07 -22.31 -3.17
C ARG A 149 10.98 -22.87 -4.08
N LEU A 150 9.72 -22.53 -3.83
CA LEU A 150 8.60 -22.96 -4.66
C LEU A 150 8.71 -22.43 -6.08
N ILE A 151 9.11 -21.17 -6.26
CA ILE A 151 9.34 -20.56 -7.58
C ILE A 151 10.47 -21.29 -8.32
N LYS A 152 11.58 -21.60 -7.63
CA LYS A 152 12.69 -22.36 -8.25
C LYS A 152 12.29 -23.77 -8.65
N GLN A 153 11.51 -24.48 -7.81
CA GLN A 153 11.00 -25.81 -8.15
C GLN A 153 10.06 -25.77 -9.35
N ARG A 154 9.17 -24.77 -9.43
CA ARG A 154 8.29 -24.56 -10.57
C ARG A 154 9.09 -24.33 -11.85
N LEU A 155 10.10 -23.46 -11.81
CA LEU A 155 10.95 -23.18 -12.98
C LEU A 155 11.77 -24.39 -13.43
N ALA A 156 12.30 -25.17 -12.49
CA ALA A 156 13.02 -26.40 -12.81
C ALA A 156 12.10 -27.44 -13.46
N SER A 157 10.88 -27.62 -12.94
CA SER A 157 9.91 -28.56 -13.52
C SER A 157 9.46 -28.18 -14.95
N TRP A 158 9.45 -26.89 -15.29
CA TRP A 158 9.11 -26.44 -16.65
C TRP A 158 10.24 -26.65 -17.67
N GLY A 159 11.49 -26.83 -17.22
CA GLY A 159 12.64 -27.08 -18.10
C GLY A 159 12.89 -28.56 -18.39
N GLU A 160 12.15 -29.47 -17.75
CA GLU A 160 12.34 -30.92 -17.90
C GLU A 160 11.33 -31.55 -18.89
N ASP A 161 10.24 -30.84 -19.20
CA ASP A 161 9.19 -31.24 -20.15
C ASP A 161 9.37 -30.63 -21.58
N SER A 162 10.50 -29.95 -21.85
CA SER A 162 10.87 -29.35 -23.15
C SER A 162 12.15 -29.94 -23.72
#